data_AF-A0A1B9IYD0-F1
#
_entry.id   AF-A0A1B9IYD0-F1
#
_cell.length_a   1.000
_cell.length_b   1.000
_cell.length_c   1.000
_cell.angle_alpha   90.00
_cell.angle_beta   90.00
_cell.angle_gamma   90.00
#
_symmetry.space_group_name_H-M   'P 1'
#
loop_
_entity.id
_entity.type
_entity.pdbx_description
1 polymer ?
#
loop_
_entity_poly.entity_id
_entity_poly.type
_entity_poly.pdbx_seq_one_letter_code
_entity_poly.pdbx_strand_id
1 'polypeptide(L)'
;MSTSSANSKTPLEDQVLPSERPQALSIVEYHTSHPETYIFIARTTSQKVIIQVRHDDPDDKLGIEGYFTETPELIRHIEQAQEDVWKATVDAGLDKYPGVKTLEQMREWRYDGNNYPKRDEKPPWGDGPAPWERDDEGDIRDD
;
A
#
# COMPACT_ATOMS: atom_id res chain seq x y z
N MET A 1 -29.60 21.08 -3.93
CA MET A 1 -28.96 20.00 -4.70
C MET A 1 -27.47 20.31 -4.79
N SER A 2 -26.64 19.26 -4.83
CA SER A 2 -25.17 19.28 -4.98
C SER A 2 -24.34 19.30 -3.69
N THR A 3 -23.93 18.09 -3.27
CA THR A 3 -22.56 17.81 -2.85
C THR A 3 -22.13 16.53 -3.55
N SER A 4 -21.48 16.68 -4.71
CA SER A 4 -20.69 15.62 -5.36
C SER A 4 -19.40 15.41 -4.58
N SER A 5 -19.16 14.18 -4.14
CA SER A 5 -17.83 13.54 -3.99
C SER A 5 -18.05 12.10 -3.50
N ALA A 6 -18.77 11.29 -4.29
CA ALA A 6 -18.72 9.85 -4.11
C ALA A 6 -17.47 9.35 -4.82
N ASN A 7 -16.31 9.45 -4.16
CA ASN A 7 -15.18 8.61 -4.50
C ASN A 7 -15.48 7.23 -3.89
N SER A 8 -16.52 6.56 -4.39
CA SER A 8 -16.90 5.24 -3.93
C SER A 8 -15.90 4.25 -4.53
N LYS A 9 -14.79 4.04 -3.81
CA LYS A 9 -14.05 2.78 -3.94
C LYS A 9 -15.10 1.68 -3.83
N THR A 10 -15.33 0.95 -4.92
CA THR A 10 -16.22 -0.21 -4.92
C THR A 10 -15.86 -1.08 -3.69
N PRO A 11 -16.82 -1.56 -2.89
CA PRO A 11 -16.51 -2.41 -1.75
C PRO A 11 -15.70 -3.65 -2.17
N LEU A 12 -14.84 -4.18 -1.30
CA LEU A 12 -13.95 -5.29 -1.66
C LEU A 12 -14.74 -6.53 -2.10
N GLU A 13 -15.87 -6.80 -1.44
CA GLU A 13 -16.81 -7.87 -1.73
C GLU A 13 -17.43 -7.78 -3.14
N ASP A 14 -17.47 -6.59 -3.72
CA ASP A 14 -17.96 -6.37 -5.09
C ASP A 14 -16.85 -6.50 -6.15
N GLN A 15 -15.60 -6.57 -5.72
CA GLN A 15 -14.44 -6.75 -6.61
C GLN A 15 -14.02 -8.22 -6.74
N VAL A 16 -14.46 -9.10 -5.84
CA VAL A 16 -14.09 -10.52 -5.81
C VAL A 16 -15.14 -11.40 -6.51
N LEU A 17 -14.82 -12.66 -6.78
CA LEU A 17 -15.80 -13.63 -7.27
C LEU A 17 -16.93 -13.84 -6.24
N PRO A 18 -18.17 -14.16 -6.66
CA PRO A 18 -19.28 -14.41 -5.74
C PRO A 18 -18.99 -15.46 -4.66
N SER A 19 -18.22 -16.50 -5.00
CA SER A 19 -17.80 -17.55 -4.07
C SER A 19 -16.79 -17.10 -3.01
N GLU A 20 -16.08 -16.00 -3.25
CA GLU A 20 -15.04 -15.45 -2.38
C GLU A 20 -15.55 -14.28 -1.51
N ARG A 21 -16.78 -13.81 -1.77
CA ARG A 21 -17.45 -12.72 -1.02
C ARG A 21 -17.47 -12.91 0.49
N PRO A 22 -17.79 -14.10 1.05
CA PRO A 22 -17.79 -14.26 2.50
C PRO A 22 -16.43 -13.96 3.13
N GLN A 23 -15.33 -14.32 2.45
CA GLN A 23 -13.98 -14.03 2.92
C GLN A 23 -13.66 -12.53 2.79
N ALA A 24 -14.03 -11.90 1.67
CA ALA A 24 -13.88 -10.46 1.50
C ALA A 24 -14.60 -9.66 2.59
N LEU A 25 -15.84 -10.03 2.91
CA LEU A 25 -16.61 -9.44 4.01
C LEU A 25 -15.89 -9.60 5.35
N SER A 26 -15.37 -10.80 5.66
CA SER A 26 -14.62 -11.02 6.91
C SER A 26 -13.38 -10.13 7.03
N ILE A 27 -12.69 -9.85 5.92
CA ILE A 27 -11.55 -8.94 5.87
C ILE A 27 -11.99 -7.49 6.15
N VAL A 28 -13.07 -7.04 5.51
CA VAL A 28 -13.63 -5.69 5.71
C VAL A 28 -14.11 -5.50 7.15
N GLU A 29 -14.82 -6.49 7.71
CA GLU A 29 -15.28 -6.48 9.10
C GLU A 29 -14.11 -6.46 10.09
N TYR A 30 -13.08 -7.26 9.85
CA TYR A 30 -11.87 -7.26 10.69
C TYR A 30 -11.19 -5.89 10.66
N HIS A 31 -10.92 -5.33 9.49
CA HIS A 31 -10.29 -4.01 9.37
C HIS A 31 -11.13 -2.89 10.03
N THR A 32 -12.45 -2.94 9.86
CA THR A 32 -13.37 -1.95 10.45
C THR A 32 -13.39 -2.02 11.99
N SER A 33 -13.23 -3.22 12.55
CA SER A 33 -13.21 -3.43 14.01
C SER A 33 -11.83 -3.19 14.65
N HIS A 34 -10.77 -3.06 13.84
CA HIS A 34 -9.38 -2.86 14.29
C HIS A 34 -8.79 -1.62 13.59
N PRO A 35 -9.11 -0.39 14.06
CA PRO A 35 -8.70 0.86 13.40
C PRO A 35 -7.19 1.08 13.38
N GLU A 36 -6.42 0.35 14.20
CA GLU A 36 -4.96 0.33 14.23
C GLU A 36 -4.32 -0.54 13.13
N THR A 37 -5.12 -1.00 12.17
CA THR A 37 -4.66 -1.85 11.07
C THR A 37 -4.63 -1.11 9.74
N TYR A 38 -3.88 -1.67 8.79
CA TYR A 38 -3.88 -1.23 7.40
C TYR A 38 -4.07 -2.43 6.46
N ILE A 39 -4.49 -2.15 5.22
CA ILE A 39 -4.68 -3.18 4.19
C ILE A 39 -3.45 -3.23 3.30
N PHE A 40 -2.85 -4.42 3.21
CA PHE A 40 -1.88 -4.77 2.19
C PHE A 40 -2.56 -5.60 1.09
N ILE A 41 -2.37 -5.23 -0.17
CA ILE A 41 -2.93 -5.91 -1.33
C ILE A 41 -1.87 -6.12 -2.41
N ALA A 42 -1.78 -7.33 -2.95
CA ALA A 42 -0.76 -7.67 -3.93
C ALA A 42 -1.15 -8.82 -4.84
N ARG A 43 -0.64 -8.81 -6.07
CA ARG A 43 -0.63 -10.00 -6.93
C ARG A 43 0.43 -10.96 -6.46
N THR A 44 0.15 -12.27 -6.48
CA THR A 44 1.08 -13.32 -6.09
C THR A 44 1.74 -13.97 -7.30
N THR A 45 2.82 -14.71 -7.07
CA THR A 45 3.46 -15.55 -8.10
C THR A 45 2.57 -16.70 -8.58
N SER A 46 1.51 -17.04 -7.84
CA SER A 46 0.56 -18.12 -8.14
C SER A 46 -0.71 -17.64 -8.85
N GLN A 47 -0.69 -16.46 -9.48
CA GLN A 47 -1.84 -15.88 -10.20
C GLN A 47 -3.08 -15.71 -9.31
N LYS A 48 -2.85 -15.27 -8.07
CA LYS A 48 -3.88 -14.90 -7.10
C LYS A 48 -3.61 -13.48 -6.62
N VAL A 49 -4.61 -12.85 -6.01
CA VAL A 49 -4.43 -11.63 -5.23
C VAL A 49 -4.43 -12.02 -3.76
N ILE A 50 -3.40 -11.62 -3.03
CA ILE A 50 -3.41 -11.69 -1.57
C ILE A 50 -3.89 -10.35 -1.02
N ILE A 51 -4.76 -10.41 -0.02
CA ILE A 51 -5.18 -9.26 0.78
C ILE A 51 -4.91 -9.62 2.24
N GLN A 52 -4.16 -8.77 2.92
CA GLN A 52 -3.81 -8.92 4.32
C GLN A 52 -4.25 -7.68 5.09
N VAL A 53 -4.83 -7.86 6.26
CA VAL A 53 -5.01 -6.80 7.25
C VAL A 53 -3.95 -6.99 8.32
N ARG A 54 -3.14 -5.95 8.53
CA ARG A 54 -1.96 -6.01 9.39
C ARG A 54 -2.00 -4.86 10.39
N HIS A 55 -1.49 -5.10 11.58
CA HIS A 55 -1.38 -4.06 12.60
C HIS A 55 -0.26 -3.08 12.22
N ASP A 56 -0.52 -1.78 12.32
CA ASP A 56 0.52 -0.75 12.20
C ASP A 56 1.34 -0.68 13.50
N ASP A 57 2.03 -1.79 13.79
CA ASP A 57 2.98 -1.92 14.88
C ASP A 57 4.39 -2.26 14.32
N PRO A 58 5.46 -2.14 15.10
CA PRO A 58 6.82 -2.43 14.62
C PRO A 58 7.03 -3.86 14.12
N ASP A 59 6.21 -4.80 14.59
CA ASP A 59 6.29 -6.21 14.21
C ASP A 59 5.45 -6.51 12.95
N ASP A 60 4.63 -5.55 12.54
CA ASP A 60 3.73 -5.61 11.39
C ASP A 60 2.88 -6.89 11.41
N LYS A 61 2.28 -7.18 12.57
CA LYS A 61 1.62 -8.47 12.82
C LYS A 61 0.45 -8.68 11.86
N LEU A 62 0.36 -9.89 11.32
CA LEU A 62 -0.78 -10.31 10.51
C LEU A 62 -2.02 -10.55 11.38
N GLY A 63 -3.11 -9.85 11.09
CA GLY A 63 -4.42 -10.07 11.71
C GLY A 63 -5.25 -11.11 10.96
N ILE A 64 -5.56 -10.84 9.71
CA ILE A 64 -6.29 -11.74 8.81
C ILE A 64 -5.75 -11.64 7.38
N GLU A 65 -5.84 -12.72 6.62
CA GLU A 65 -5.54 -12.72 5.18
C GLU A 65 -6.53 -13.54 4.35
N GLY A 66 -6.54 -13.26 3.06
CA GLY A 66 -7.26 -14.05 2.07
C GLY A 66 -6.59 -14.04 0.70
N TYR A 67 -6.79 -15.13 -0.03
CA TYR A 67 -6.33 -15.31 -1.39
C TYR A 67 -7.53 -15.33 -2.32
N PHE A 68 -7.51 -14.42 -3.28
CA PHE A 68 -8.60 -14.17 -4.20
C PHE A 68 -8.17 -14.49 -5.62
N THR A 69 -9.12 -14.93 -6.44
CA THR A 69 -8.90 -15.07 -7.87
C THR A 69 -8.75 -13.69 -8.50
N GLU A 70 -7.82 -13.55 -9.45
CA GLU A 70 -7.67 -12.28 -10.17
C GLU A 70 -8.97 -11.95 -10.92
N THR A 71 -9.55 -10.80 -10.61
CA THR A 71 -10.68 -10.20 -11.33
C THR A 71 -10.23 -8.88 -11.96
N PRO A 72 -10.84 -8.44 -13.08
CA PRO A 72 -10.53 -7.13 -13.67
C PRO A 72 -10.68 -5.96 -12.67
N GLU A 73 -11.60 -6.08 -11.73
CA GLU A 73 -11.88 -5.09 -10.70
C GLU A 73 -10.75 -5.03 -9.65
N LEU A 74 -10.32 -6.19 -9.12
CA LEU A 74 -9.21 -6.26 -8.16
C LEU A 74 -7.89 -5.79 -8.78
N ILE A 75 -7.61 -6.20 -10.02
CA ILE A 75 -6.38 -5.79 -10.70
C ILE A 75 -6.36 -4.27 -10.89
N ARG A 76 -7.48 -3.67 -11.31
CA ARG A 76 -7.61 -2.22 -11.45
C ARG A 76 -7.44 -1.49 -10.11
N HIS A 77 -7.92 -2.06 -9.02
CA HIS A 77 -7.69 -1.51 -7.69
C HIS A 77 -6.20 -1.47 -7.36
N ILE A 78 -5.48 -2.59 -7.58
CA ILE A 78 -4.04 -2.66 -7.33
C ILE A 78 -3.30 -1.63 -8.19
N GLU A 79 -3.61 -1.55 -9.48
CA GLU A 79 -2.98 -0.60 -10.41
C GLU A 79 -3.25 0.85 -9.99
N GLN A 80 -4.48 1.18 -9.60
CA GLN A 80 -4.81 2.51 -9.10
C GLN A 80 -4.05 2.84 -7.81
N ALA A 81 -3.96 1.89 -6.86
CA ALA A 81 -3.21 2.11 -5.63
C ALA A 81 -1.71 2.33 -5.89
N GLN A 82 -1.13 1.61 -6.85
CA GLN A 82 0.26 1.79 -7.28
C GLN A 82 0.47 3.16 -7.95
N GLU A 83 -0.47 3.59 -8.78
CA GLU A 83 -0.46 4.91 -9.40
C GLU A 83 -0.59 6.04 -8.38
N ASP A 84 -1.48 5.89 -7.40
CA ASP A 84 -1.68 6.87 -6.33
C ASP A 84 -0.41 7.01 -5.47
N VAL A 85 0.22 5.89 -5.09
CA VAL A 85 1.49 5.88 -4.34
C VAL A 85 2.62 6.51 -5.16
N TRP A 86 2.74 6.14 -6.43
CA TRP A 86 3.75 6.73 -7.31
C TRP A 86 3.54 8.24 -7.47
N LYS A 87 2.30 8.67 -7.71
CA LYS A 87 1.94 10.08 -7.82
C LYS A 87 2.28 10.85 -6.54
N ALA A 88 1.92 10.34 -5.37
CA ALA A 88 2.26 10.97 -4.11
C ALA A 88 3.78 11.07 -3.91
N THR A 89 4.53 10.04 -4.33
CA THR A 89 6.00 10.02 -4.26
C THR A 89 6.62 11.09 -5.16
N VAL A 90 6.13 11.22 -6.40
CA VAL A 90 6.58 12.25 -7.35
C VAL A 90 6.19 13.66 -6.87
N ASP A 91 4.95 13.84 -6.40
CA ASP A 91 4.45 15.13 -5.92
C ASP A 91 5.25 15.60 -4.67
N ALA A 92 5.81 14.67 -3.88
CA ALA A 92 6.73 14.95 -2.78
C ALA A 92 8.21 15.13 -3.21
N GLY A 93 8.55 15.01 -4.50
CA GLY A 93 9.92 15.08 -4.99
C GLY A 93 10.82 13.92 -4.55
N LEU A 94 10.22 12.78 -4.19
CA LEU A 94 10.92 11.61 -3.65
C LEU A 94 11.24 10.54 -4.72
N ASP A 95 10.90 10.77 -5.99
CA ASP A 95 10.99 9.80 -7.08
C ASP A 95 12.42 9.27 -7.36
N LYS A 96 13.44 10.03 -6.96
CA LYS A 96 14.87 9.67 -7.13
C LYS A 96 15.52 9.12 -5.87
N TYR A 97 14.77 8.98 -4.77
CA TYR A 97 15.36 8.53 -3.52
C TYR A 97 15.78 7.06 -3.59
N PRO A 98 16.91 6.69 -2.98
CA PRO A 98 17.33 5.29 -2.88
C PRO A 98 16.21 4.41 -2.31
N GLY A 99 15.96 3.26 -2.93
CA GLY A 99 14.94 2.30 -2.50
C GLY A 99 13.52 2.57 -3.03
N VAL A 100 13.24 3.76 -3.59
CA VAL A 100 11.96 4.05 -4.25
C VAL A 100 11.86 3.24 -5.54
N LYS A 101 10.76 2.49 -5.68
CA LYS A 101 10.46 1.71 -6.89
C LYS A 101 9.82 2.61 -7.95
N THR A 102 10.16 2.41 -9.21
CA THR A 102 9.41 3.00 -10.32
C THR A 102 8.01 2.40 -10.40
N LEU A 103 7.07 3.10 -11.05
CA LEU A 103 5.73 2.55 -11.29
C LEU A 103 5.77 1.21 -12.05
N GLU A 104 6.69 1.07 -13.02
CA GLU A 104 6.90 -0.20 -13.73
C GLU A 104 7.33 -1.31 -12.78
N GLN A 105 8.31 -1.05 -11.92
CA GLN A 105 8.76 -2.03 -10.91
C GLN A 105 7.65 -2.40 -9.92
N MET A 106 6.80 -1.45 -9.52
CA MET A 106 5.62 -1.74 -8.68
C MET A 106 4.64 -2.66 -9.41
N ARG A 107 4.35 -2.41 -10.69
CA ARG A 107 3.45 -3.22 -11.52
C ARG A 107 3.99 -4.63 -11.80
N GLU A 108 5.31 -4.79 -11.88
CA GLU A 108 5.96 -6.09 -12.06
C GLU A 108 6.07 -6.91 -10.77
N TRP A 109 6.10 -6.26 -9.62
CA TRP A 109 6.31 -6.93 -8.34
C TRP A 109 5.17 -7.94 -8.02
N ARG A 110 5.55 -9.13 -7.54
CA ARG A 110 4.63 -10.21 -7.18
C ARG A 110 4.99 -10.76 -5.81
N TYR A 111 4.02 -10.91 -4.93
CA TYR A 111 4.19 -11.53 -3.62
C TYR A 111 4.47 -13.04 -3.72
N ASP A 112 5.48 -13.52 -3.01
CA ASP A 112 5.86 -14.94 -2.96
C ASP A 112 5.85 -15.56 -1.54
N GLY A 113 5.38 -14.80 -0.54
CA GLY A 113 5.40 -15.22 0.87
C GLY A 113 6.66 -14.79 1.64
N ASN A 114 7.78 -14.58 0.95
CA ASN A 114 9.07 -14.28 1.56
C ASN A 114 9.58 -12.88 1.20
N ASN A 115 9.12 -12.31 0.08
CA ASN A 115 9.57 -11.04 -0.47
C ASN A 115 8.77 -9.83 0.04
N TYR A 116 8.21 -9.94 1.24
CA TYR A 116 7.50 -8.86 1.88
C TYR A 116 8.42 -7.63 2.05
N PRO A 117 7.97 -6.41 1.69
CA PRO A 117 8.70 -5.20 2.02
C PRO A 117 8.72 -5.03 3.54
N LYS A 118 9.76 -5.57 4.19
CA LYS A 118 10.02 -5.29 5.59
C LYS A 118 10.25 -3.79 5.72
N ARG A 119 9.78 -3.16 6.80
CA ARG A 119 10.36 -1.90 7.24
C ARG A 119 11.84 -2.20 7.44
N ASP A 120 12.69 -1.77 6.53
CA ASP A 120 14.13 -1.85 6.73
C ASP A 120 14.42 -1.13 8.05
N GLU A 121 15.11 -1.79 8.98
CA GLU A 121 15.44 -1.22 10.31
C GLU A 121 16.19 0.11 10.17
N LYS A 122 16.85 0.31 9.03
CA LYS A 122 17.46 1.57 8.62
C LYS A 122 16.68 2.11 7.44
N PRO A 123 16.05 3.29 7.58
CA PRO A 123 15.41 3.90 6.44
C PRO A 123 16.43 4.18 5.33
N PRO A 124 15.99 4.35 4.07
CA PRO A 124 16.91 4.52 2.93
C PRO A 124 17.81 5.77 3.03
N TRP A 125 17.52 6.70 3.94
CA TRP A 125 18.35 7.87 4.28
C TRP A 125 19.37 7.62 5.39
N GLY A 126 19.54 6.37 5.85
CA GLY A 126 20.50 5.97 6.88
C GLY A 126 20.08 6.38 8.29
N ASP A 127 21.05 6.62 9.17
CA ASP A 127 20.81 7.02 10.57
C ASP A 127 20.52 8.53 10.72
N GLY A 128 20.39 9.27 9.61
CA GLY A 128 20.12 10.71 9.61
C GLY A 128 18.63 11.05 9.71
N PRO A 129 18.27 12.33 9.94
CA PRO A 129 16.89 12.78 9.87
C PRO A 129 16.31 12.53 8.48
N ALA A 130 15.02 12.24 8.41
CA ALA A 130 14.36 12.05 7.14
C ALA A 130 14.52 13.30 6.26
N PRO A 131 14.53 13.17 4.92
CA PRO A 131 14.79 14.31 4.06
C PRO A 131 13.83 15.50 4.23
N TRP A 132 12.60 15.25 4.65
CA TRP A 132 11.58 16.26 4.98
C TRP A 132 11.62 16.76 6.43
N GLU A 133 12.47 16.15 7.28
CA GLU A 133 12.80 16.61 8.64
C GLU A 133 14.10 17.42 8.67
N ARG A 134 14.79 17.52 7.53
CA ARG A 134 15.86 18.51 7.35
C ARG A 134 15.16 19.84 7.18
N ASP A 135 14.94 20.53 8.29
CA ASP A 135 14.61 21.94 8.21
C ASP A 135 15.72 22.60 7.39
N ASP A 136 15.34 23.24 6.28
CA ASP A 136 16.18 24.18 5.55
C ASP A 136 16.41 25.41 6.44
N GLU A 137 16.95 25.25 7.66
CA GLU A 137 17.49 26.36 8.43
C GLU A 137 18.78 26.78 7.74
N GLY A 138 18.63 27.86 6.99
CA GLY A 138 19.63 28.42 6.10
C GLY A 138 21.00 28.57 6.74
N ASP A 139 21.98 27.90 6.13
CA ASP A 139 23.37 28.31 6.22
C ASP A 139 23.55 29.50 5.25
N ILE A 140 22.97 30.65 5.60
CA ILE A 140 23.46 31.94 5.10
C ILE A 140 24.81 32.13 5.78
N ARG A 141 25.86 31.58 5.17
CA ARG A 141 27.24 31.98 5.45
C ARG A 141 27.47 33.31 4.76
N ASP A 142 27.19 34.39 5.47
CA ASP A 142 27.93 35.63 5.26
C ASP A 142 29.33 35.41 5.84
N ASP A 143 30.31 35.17 4.96
CA ASP A 143 31.73 35.47 5.18
C ASP A 143 32.32 36.04 3.87
#